data_AF-A0A956DDA4-F1
#
_entry.id   AF-A0A956DDA4-F1
#
_cell.length_a   1.000
_cell.length_b   1.000
_cell.length_c   1.000
_cell.angle_alpha   90.00
_cell.angle_beta   90.00
_cell.angle_gamma   90.00
#
_symmetry.space_group_name_H-M   'P 1'
#
loop_
_entity.id
_entity.type
_entity.pdbx_description
1 polymer ?
#
loop_
_entity_poly.entity_id
_entity_poly.type
_entity_poly.pdbx_seq_one_letter_code
_entity_poly.pdbx_strand_id
1 'polypeptide(L)'
;MVDPDDPFAAARRPTEPLPKRAVHPRVLQLPTSANTFAWNLVLWDDPGGGPALHAALRPLVEAALLAELSTPFDTPDEETPNALRLLAFSDVERFEEAVRAFGLREVPHDDAFEEALRNARGEAGRVGREPPEDIVRRMEAKLATPDVLDLENALRAKLGDEVFGARPGALFAALNLVLDERGEAPLPAKRSSLDALEARLGVDQPGVLRWIPPRLFQALCDAVAVVIATELGREVQWAASELEDDGLARPPLVRVRNGEWLHLPIGLHLLRWCVMPRQADEQVPSIAEWLTDELGAR
;
A
#
# COMPACT_ATOMS: atom_id res chain seq x y z
N MET A 1 34.99 26.75 7.45
CA MET A 1 34.83 26.24 8.83
C MET A 1 33.34 26.19 9.10
N VAL A 2 32.79 25.00 9.31
CA VAL A 2 31.39 24.84 9.69
C VAL A 2 31.32 25.13 11.19
N ASP A 3 30.43 26.03 11.58
CA ASP A 3 30.16 26.36 12.98
C ASP A 3 29.62 25.09 13.69
N PRO A 4 30.30 24.56 14.72
CA PRO A 4 29.87 23.35 15.42
C PRO A 4 28.55 23.53 16.18
N ASP A 5 28.08 24.78 16.37
CA ASP A 5 26.83 25.11 17.03
C ASP A 5 25.70 25.52 16.05
N ASP A 6 25.88 25.36 14.73
CA ASP A 6 24.82 25.65 13.74
C ASP A 6 23.72 24.58 13.83
N PRO A 7 22.52 24.90 14.37
CA PRO A 7 21.42 23.95 14.52
C PRO A 7 20.89 23.44 13.17
N PHE A 8 21.29 24.07 12.06
CA PHE A 8 20.95 23.69 10.70
C PHE A 8 22.08 22.92 9.99
N ALA A 9 23.22 22.66 10.63
CA ALA A 9 24.32 21.89 10.04
C ALA A 9 23.87 20.47 9.62
N ALA A 10 22.96 19.85 10.38
CA ALA A 10 22.37 18.56 10.03
C ALA A 10 21.43 18.67 8.80
N ALA A 11 20.69 19.78 8.66
CA ALA A 11 19.83 20.05 7.51
C ALA A 11 20.61 20.41 6.23
N ARG A 12 21.88 20.82 6.36
CA ARG A 12 22.81 21.10 5.25
C ARG A 12 23.68 19.91 4.85
N ARG A 13 23.46 18.71 5.41
CA ARG A 13 24.09 17.50 4.85
C ARG A 13 23.71 17.41 3.38
N PRO A 14 24.68 17.33 2.45
CA PRO A 14 24.37 17.14 1.05
C PRO A 14 23.57 15.85 0.94
N THR A 15 22.29 16.00 0.62
CA THR A 15 21.44 14.88 0.29
C THR A 15 22.03 14.28 -0.98
N GLU A 16 22.30 12.98 -0.97
CA GLU A 16 22.83 12.33 -2.17
C GLU A 16 21.92 12.66 -3.36
N PRO A 17 22.49 13.09 -4.51
CA PRO A 17 21.69 13.44 -5.66
C PRO A 17 20.89 12.22 -6.12
N LEU A 18 19.59 12.41 -6.26
CA LEU A 18 18.69 11.35 -6.70
C LEU A 18 18.89 11.10 -8.20
N PRO A 19 18.73 9.85 -8.68
CA PRO A 19 18.87 9.54 -10.10
C PRO A 19 17.85 10.34 -10.91
N LYS A 20 18.32 11.00 -11.97
CA LYS A 20 17.45 11.74 -12.90
C LYS A 20 16.60 10.74 -13.69
N ARG A 21 15.34 10.59 -13.29
CA ARG A 21 14.33 9.72 -13.93
C ARG A 21 13.17 10.56 -14.46
N ALA A 22 12.44 10.02 -15.43
CA ALA A 22 11.22 10.61 -15.99
C ALA A 22 10.13 10.77 -14.91
N VAL A 23 9.88 9.71 -14.13
CA VAL A 23 9.07 9.74 -12.91
C VAL A 23 9.98 9.98 -11.70
N HIS A 24 9.59 10.88 -10.80
CA HIS A 24 10.33 11.15 -9.58
C HIS A 24 10.43 9.87 -8.72
N PRO A 25 11.62 9.51 -8.21
CA PRO A 25 11.81 8.23 -7.53
C PRO A 25 11.18 8.16 -6.12
N ARG A 26 10.80 9.30 -5.53
CA ARG A 26 10.12 9.35 -4.22
C ARG A 26 8.64 9.67 -4.39
N VAL A 27 7.84 9.06 -3.52
CA VAL A 27 6.44 9.41 -3.28
C VAL A 27 6.39 10.41 -2.14
N LEU A 28 5.79 11.58 -2.36
CA LEU A 28 5.72 12.64 -1.35
C LEU A 28 4.43 12.50 -0.55
N GLN A 29 4.52 12.24 0.75
CA GLN A 29 3.37 12.29 1.65
C GLN A 29 3.15 13.73 2.08
N LEU A 30 2.00 14.29 1.72
CA LEU A 30 1.66 15.69 2.03
C LEU A 30 0.31 15.74 2.76
N PRO A 31 0.20 16.51 3.86
CA PRO A 31 -1.06 16.70 4.56
C PRO A 31 -2.14 17.27 3.63
N THR A 32 -3.36 16.77 3.80
CA THR A 32 -4.56 17.30 3.13
C THR A 32 -5.58 17.85 4.13
N SER A 33 -5.49 17.41 5.39
CA SER A 33 -6.21 17.97 6.53
C SER A 33 -5.39 17.70 7.81
N ALA A 34 -5.94 18.01 8.99
CA ALA A 34 -5.25 17.80 10.26
C ALA A 34 -4.82 16.35 10.52
N ASN A 35 -5.60 15.37 10.03
CA ASN A 35 -5.39 13.94 10.31
C ASN A 35 -5.37 13.10 9.02
N THR A 36 -5.16 13.73 7.86
CA THR A 36 -5.12 13.01 6.58
C THR A 36 -4.02 13.50 5.68
N PHE A 37 -3.48 12.60 4.86
CA PHE A 37 -2.46 12.91 3.87
C PHE A 37 -2.78 12.28 2.52
N ALA A 38 -2.12 12.78 1.47
CA ALA A 38 -2.13 12.17 0.15
C ALA A 38 -0.71 11.76 -0.25
N TRP A 39 -0.61 10.63 -0.97
CA TRP A 39 0.63 10.27 -1.66
C TRP A 39 0.71 11.01 -2.99
N ASN A 40 1.77 11.77 -3.21
CA ASN A 40 1.95 12.58 -4.40
C ASN A 40 3.11 12.03 -5.24
N LEU A 41 2.76 11.59 -6.44
CA LEU A 41 3.68 11.17 -7.49
C LEU A 41 3.96 12.34 -8.43
N VAL A 42 5.14 12.34 -9.04
CA VAL A 42 5.54 13.39 -9.97
C VAL A 42 6.11 12.80 -11.25
N LEU A 43 5.57 13.22 -12.40
CA LEU A 43 6.05 12.91 -13.73
C LEU A 43 6.68 14.17 -14.33
N TRP A 44 8.00 14.13 -14.53
CA TRP A 44 8.78 15.23 -15.12
C TRP A 44 8.78 15.21 -16.65
N ASP A 45 9.08 14.06 -17.23
CA ASP A 45 9.23 13.87 -18.68
C ASP A 45 8.49 12.61 -19.12
N ASP A 46 8.26 12.46 -20.42
CA ASP A 46 7.80 11.21 -21.01
C ASP A 46 8.81 10.05 -20.79
N PRO A 47 8.42 8.96 -20.10
CA PRO A 47 9.26 7.78 -19.89
C PRO A 47 9.39 6.87 -21.12
N GLY A 48 8.73 7.19 -22.23
CA GLY A 48 8.67 6.39 -23.45
C GLY A 48 7.28 5.83 -23.75
N GLY A 49 6.22 6.61 -23.50
CA GLY A 49 4.83 6.25 -23.73
C GLY A 49 4.14 5.58 -22.54
N GLY A 50 2.83 5.34 -22.69
CA GLY A 50 1.96 4.78 -21.65
C GLY A 50 2.48 3.52 -20.95
N PRO A 51 2.96 2.48 -21.67
CA PRO A 51 3.49 1.28 -21.02
C PRO A 51 4.70 1.55 -20.12
N ALA A 52 5.61 2.43 -20.53
CA ALA A 52 6.77 2.82 -19.73
C ALA A 52 6.37 3.67 -18.51
N LEU A 53 5.35 4.51 -18.66
CA LEU A 53 4.77 5.27 -17.55
C LEU A 53 4.15 4.34 -16.51
N HIS A 54 3.32 3.39 -16.94
CA HIS A 54 2.74 2.39 -16.05
C HIS A 54 3.83 1.61 -15.30
N ALA A 55 4.85 1.11 -16.01
CA ALA A 55 5.95 0.37 -15.43
C ALA A 55 6.78 1.19 -14.42
N ALA A 56 6.91 2.51 -14.64
CA ALA A 56 7.61 3.41 -13.73
C ALA A 56 6.79 3.76 -12.48
N LEU A 57 5.47 3.94 -12.62
CA LEU A 57 4.57 4.30 -11.50
C LEU A 57 4.26 3.09 -10.61
N ARG A 58 4.06 1.91 -11.21
CA ARG A 58 3.64 0.69 -10.50
C ARG A 58 4.48 0.39 -9.24
N PRO A 59 5.82 0.31 -9.29
CA PRO A 59 6.60 0.00 -8.09
C PRO A 59 6.50 1.09 -7.02
N LEU A 60 6.32 2.36 -7.41
CA LEU A 60 6.18 3.47 -6.46
C LEU A 60 4.83 3.41 -5.73
N VAL A 61 3.75 3.15 -6.47
CA VAL A 61 2.39 3.01 -5.91
C VAL A 61 2.34 1.79 -5.00
N GLU A 62 2.80 0.63 -5.49
CA GLU A 62 2.80 -0.61 -4.71
C GLU A 62 3.63 -0.46 -3.44
N ALA A 63 4.82 0.16 -3.51
CA ALA A 63 5.67 0.38 -2.34
C ALA A 63 5.05 1.35 -1.33
N ALA A 64 4.50 2.48 -1.78
CA ALA A 64 3.90 3.48 -0.88
C ALA A 64 2.68 2.92 -0.12
N LEU A 65 1.83 2.17 -0.82
CA LEU A 65 0.68 1.52 -0.21
C LEU A 65 1.11 0.38 0.72
N LEU A 66 2.08 -0.46 0.33
CA LEU A 66 2.56 -1.54 1.18
C LEU A 66 3.24 -1.03 2.44
N ALA A 67 4.00 0.06 2.36
CA ALA A 67 4.64 0.67 3.53
C ALA A 67 3.59 0.99 4.60
N GLU A 68 2.49 1.64 4.21
CA GLU A 68 1.40 2.01 5.12
C GLU A 68 0.58 0.81 5.60
N LEU A 69 0.32 -0.17 4.73
CA LEU A 69 -0.41 -1.39 5.11
C LEU A 69 0.40 -2.31 6.04
N SER A 70 1.73 -2.19 6.02
CA SER A 70 2.63 -3.01 6.83
C SER A 70 3.04 -2.34 8.14
N THR A 71 2.56 -1.12 8.41
CA THR A 71 2.88 -0.36 9.62
C THR A 71 2.58 -1.18 10.89
N PRO A 72 3.51 -1.26 11.86
CA PRO A 72 3.31 -1.96 13.13
C PRO A 72 2.11 -1.43 13.92
N PHE A 73 1.64 -2.22 14.87
CA PHE A 73 0.36 -2.02 15.56
C PHE A 73 0.44 -0.98 16.68
N ASP A 74 1.63 -0.78 17.23
CA ASP A 74 1.96 0.20 18.26
C ASP A 74 2.23 1.61 17.71
N THR A 75 2.38 1.73 16.39
CA THR A 75 2.52 3.03 15.71
C THR A 75 1.20 3.80 15.83
N PRO A 76 1.21 5.03 16.38
CA PRO A 76 0.00 5.82 16.50
C PRO A 76 -0.56 6.21 15.13
N ASP A 77 -1.88 6.07 14.95
CA ASP A 77 -2.58 6.49 13.74
C ASP A 77 -2.86 8.00 13.82
N GLU A 78 -1.82 8.81 13.70
CA GLU A 78 -1.96 10.27 13.71
C GLU A 78 -2.54 10.79 12.40
N GLU A 79 -2.20 10.14 11.29
CA GLU A 79 -2.65 10.52 9.96
C GLU A 79 -3.13 9.30 9.16
N THR A 80 -4.15 9.50 8.33
CA THR A 80 -4.68 8.45 7.45
C THR A 80 -4.61 8.87 5.98
N PRO A 81 -4.29 7.95 5.06
CA PRO A 81 -4.26 8.29 3.65
C PRO A 81 -5.68 8.53 3.14
N ASN A 82 -5.86 9.55 2.30
CA ASN A 82 -7.16 9.83 1.67
C ASN A 82 -7.12 9.87 0.13
N ALA A 83 -5.94 10.03 -0.46
CA ALA A 83 -5.79 10.10 -1.91
C ALA A 83 -4.40 9.67 -2.39
N LEU A 84 -4.35 9.23 -3.65
CA LEU A 84 -3.12 9.12 -4.45
C LEU A 84 -3.20 10.16 -5.57
N ARG A 85 -2.18 11.00 -5.72
CA ARG A 85 -2.13 12.09 -6.70
C ARG A 85 -0.95 11.94 -7.65
N LEU A 86 -1.12 12.42 -8.87
CA LEU A 86 -0.05 12.51 -9.86
C LEU A 86 -0.04 13.92 -10.48
N LEU A 87 1.10 14.59 -10.33
CA LEU A 87 1.41 15.84 -11.03
C LEU A 87 2.24 15.51 -12.27
N ALA A 88 1.71 15.80 -13.45
CA ALA A 88 2.40 15.56 -14.71
C ALA A 88 2.78 16.89 -15.38
N PHE A 89 4.08 17.05 -15.63
CA PHE A 89 4.68 18.19 -16.32
C PHE A 89 5.01 17.91 -17.79
N SER A 90 4.69 16.71 -18.26
CA SER A 90 4.90 16.26 -19.63
C SER A 90 3.67 15.50 -20.12
N ASP A 91 3.34 15.67 -21.41
CA ASP A 91 2.30 14.88 -22.06
C ASP A 91 2.89 13.55 -22.53
N VAL A 92 2.12 12.47 -22.37
CA VAL A 92 2.56 11.11 -22.69
C VAL A 92 1.51 10.45 -23.57
N GLU A 93 1.95 9.79 -24.64
CA GLU A 93 1.02 9.04 -25.48
C GLU A 93 0.33 7.94 -24.66
N ARG A 94 -1.01 7.85 -24.76
CA ARG A 94 -1.84 6.91 -23.98
C ARG A 94 -1.72 7.08 -22.46
N PHE A 95 -1.51 8.31 -21.99
CA PHE A 95 -1.41 8.66 -20.56
C PHE A 95 -2.56 8.08 -19.72
N GLU A 96 -3.82 8.31 -20.13
CA GLU A 96 -4.99 7.86 -19.36
C GLU A 96 -5.05 6.36 -19.17
N GLU A 97 -4.68 5.60 -20.21
CA GLU A 97 -4.66 4.13 -20.14
C GLU A 97 -3.60 3.64 -19.14
N ALA A 98 -2.42 4.28 -19.14
CA ALA A 98 -1.33 3.92 -18.25
C ALA A 98 -1.67 4.12 -16.77
N VAL A 99 -2.42 5.19 -16.46
CA VAL A 99 -2.71 5.60 -15.08
C VAL A 99 -4.05 5.07 -14.54
N ARG A 100 -4.96 4.61 -15.42
CA ARG A 100 -6.27 4.05 -15.05
C ARG A 100 -6.16 2.83 -14.12
N ALA A 101 -5.11 2.02 -14.29
CA ALA A 101 -4.83 0.88 -13.41
C ALA A 101 -4.53 1.27 -11.95
N PHE A 102 -4.24 2.56 -11.70
CA PHE A 102 -4.04 3.11 -10.36
C PHE A 102 -5.24 3.94 -9.89
N GLY A 103 -6.35 3.96 -10.64
CA GLY A 103 -7.58 4.69 -10.29
C GLY A 103 -7.46 6.21 -10.47
N LEU A 104 -6.36 6.65 -11.09
CA LEU A 104 -6.07 8.06 -11.31
C LEU A 104 -6.98 8.60 -12.42
N ARG A 105 -7.70 9.68 -12.10
CA ARG A 105 -8.54 10.43 -13.05
C ARG A 105 -8.24 11.91 -12.95
N GLU A 106 -8.52 12.63 -14.02
CA GLU A 106 -8.28 14.07 -14.04
C GLU A 106 -9.20 14.81 -13.07
N VAL A 107 -8.65 15.79 -12.37
CA VAL A 107 -9.35 16.59 -11.35
C VAL A 107 -9.08 18.08 -11.51
N PRO A 108 -10.02 18.94 -11.05
CA PRO A 108 -9.79 20.37 -11.02
C PRO A 108 -8.66 20.74 -10.06
N HIS A 109 -8.19 21.96 -10.20
CA HIS A 109 -7.20 22.55 -9.31
C HIS A 109 -7.80 22.88 -7.94
N ASP A 110 -7.06 22.60 -6.86
CA ASP A 110 -7.40 22.99 -5.49
C ASP A 110 -6.15 23.42 -4.69
N ASP A 111 -6.35 23.92 -3.47
CA ASP A 111 -5.27 24.40 -2.59
C ASP A 111 -4.27 23.29 -2.23
N ALA A 112 -4.74 22.05 -2.12
CA ALA A 112 -3.89 20.91 -1.79
C ALA A 112 -2.98 20.53 -2.99
N PHE A 113 -3.42 20.76 -4.22
CA PHE A 113 -2.57 20.68 -5.41
C PHE A 113 -1.53 21.80 -5.50
N GLU A 114 -1.84 23.01 -5.03
CA GLU A 114 -0.84 24.08 -4.93
C GLU A 114 0.28 23.73 -3.95
N GLU A 115 -0.06 23.13 -2.82
CA GLU A 115 0.94 22.62 -1.89
C GLU A 115 1.77 21.48 -2.50
N ALA A 116 1.13 20.53 -3.21
CA ALA A 116 1.85 19.48 -3.92
C ALA A 116 2.78 20.02 -5.01
N LEU A 117 2.36 21.06 -5.73
CA LEU A 117 3.18 21.74 -6.74
C LEU A 117 4.40 22.43 -6.12
N ARG A 118 4.22 23.14 -5.00
CA ARG A 118 5.35 23.78 -4.28
C ARG A 118 6.38 22.73 -3.83
N ASN A 119 5.93 21.61 -3.29
CA ASN A 119 6.80 20.52 -2.88
C ASN A 119 7.50 19.85 -4.07
N ALA A 120 6.78 19.59 -5.17
CA ALA A 120 7.38 19.07 -6.39
C ALA A 120 8.48 20.01 -6.93
N ARG A 121 8.24 21.31 -6.99
CA ARG A 121 9.24 22.30 -7.39
C ARG A 121 10.49 22.28 -6.48
N GLY A 122 10.30 22.09 -5.17
CA GLY A 122 11.39 21.88 -4.23
C GLY A 122 12.22 20.62 -4.51
N GLU A 123 11.57 19.53 -4.92
CA GLU A 123 12.24 18.27 -5.28
C GLU A 123 12.99 18.35 -6.63
N ALA A 124 12.58 19.21 -7.57
CA ALA A 124 13.23 19.33 -8.88
C ALA A 124 14.75 19.56 -8.75
N GLY A 125 15.16 20.43 -7.82
CA GLY A 125 16.57 20.70 -7.55
C GLY A 125 17.34 19.46 -7.07
N ARG A 126 16.71 18.56 -6.33
CA ARG A 126 17.34 17.32 -5.78
C ARG A 126 17.65 16.28 -6.86
N VAL A 127 16.93 16.33 -7.98
CA VAL A 127 17.16 15.47 -9.16
C VAL A 127 17.92 16.19 -10.28
N GLY A 128 18.48 17.37 -10.00
CA GLY A 128 19.22 18.16 -10.99
C GLY A 128 18.35 18.68 -12.13
N ARG A 129 17.09 19.03 -11.84
CA ARG A 129 16.14 19.63 -12.77
C ARG A 129 15.86 21.07 -12.39
N GLU A 130 15.56 21.89 -13.40
CA GLU A 130 14.95 23.19 -13.17
C GLU A 130 13.49 22.97 -12.74
N PRO A 131 12.96 23.75 -11.77
CA PRO A 131 11.57 23.64 -11.35
C PRO A 131 10.63 23.91 -12.54
N PRO A 132 9.75 22.98 -12.90
CA PRO A 132 8.83 23.21 -14.01
C PRO A 132 7.82 24.31 -13.69
N GLU A 133 7.50 25.11 -14.70
CA GLU A 133 6.59 26.24 -14.59
C GLU A 133 5.12 25.78 -14.61
N ASP A 134 4.72 24.99 -15.61
CA ASP A 134 3.31 24.62 -15.84
C ASP A 134 3.03 23.13 -15.66
N ILE A 135 1.96 22.81 -14.92
CA ILE A 135 1.42 21.44 -14.84
C ILE A 135 0.59 21.18 -16.11
N VAL A 136 0.87 20.06 -16.78
CA VAL A 136 0.12 19.58 -17.95
C VAL A 136 -1.15 18.84 -17.51
N ARG A 137 -1.05 17.92 -16.54
CA ARG A 137 -2.19 17.16 -16.01
C ARG A 137 -2.13 17.00 -14.49
N ARG A 138 -3.31 17.01 -13.87
CA ARG A 138 -3.52 16.75 -12.43
C ARG A 138 -4.43 15.54 -12.31
N MET A 139 -3.91 14.48 -11.69
CA MET A 139 -4.69 13.27 -11.50
C MET A 139 -4.84 12.96 -10.02
N GLU A 140 -5.98 12.39 -9.66
CA GLU A 140 -6.25 11.89 -8.31
C GLU A 140 -7.00 10.56 -8.38
N ALA A 141 -6.61 9.64 -7.51
CA ALA A 141 -7.34 8.43 -7.18
C ALA A 141 -7.82 8.57 -5.74
N LYS A 142 -9.13 8.36 -5.54
CA LYS A 142 -9.72 8.36 -4.20
C LYS A 142 -9.51 7.02 -3.53
N LEU A 143 -9.43 7.06 -2.20
CA LEU A 143 -9.51 5.88 -1.37
C LEU A 143 -10.96 5.68 -0.95
N ALA A 144 -11.42 4.44 -1.06
CA ALA A 144 -12.67 3.99 -0.50
C ALA A 144 -12.38 2.91 0.53
N THR A 145 -12.97 3.06 1.71
CA THR A 145 -12.72 2.21 2.87
C THR A 145 -14.02 1.53 3.26
N PRO A 146 -14.03 0.23 3.58
CA PRO A 146 -15.22 -0.43 4.10
C PRO A 146 -15.56 0.09 5.50
N ASP A 147 -16.81 -0.08 5.93
CA ASP A 147 -17.25 0.29 7.28
C ASP A 147 -16.79 -0.76 8.31
N VAL A 148 -15.53 -0.66 8.72
CA VAL A 148 -14.86 -1.62 9.62
C VAL A 148 -14.07 -0.94 10.73
N LEU A 149 -14.29 0.35 10.97
CA LEU A 149 -13.52 1.12 11.96
C LEU A 149 -13.61 0.51 13.37
N ASP A 150 -14.81 0.10 13.78
CA ASP A 150 -15.01 -0.55 15.08
C ASP A 150 -14.29 -1.89 15.18
N LEU A 151 -14.18 -2.62 14.06
CA LEU A 151 -13.47 -3.90 14.01
C LEU A 151 -11.95 -3.68 14.09
N GLU A 152 -11.43 -2.71 13.34
CA GLU A 152 -10.02 -2.30 13.37
C GLU A 152 -9.59 -1.84 14.77
N ASN A 153 -10.40 -1.01 15.42
CA ASN A 153 -10.13 -0.52 16.78
C ASN A 153 -10.14 -1.64 17.82
N ALA A 154 -11.11 -2.55 17.73
CA ALA A 154 -11.15 -3.71 18.62
C ALA A 154 -9.96 -4.65 18.39
N LEU A 155 -9.54 -4.85 17.14
CA LEU A 155 -8.36 -5.64 16.79
C LEU A 155 -7.07 -5.00 17.34
N ARG A 156 -6.91 -3.68 17.19
CA ARG A 156 -5.77 -2.94 17.76
C ARG A 156 -5.64 -3.17 19.26
N ALA A 157 -6.74 -3.11 20.00
CA ALA A 157 -6.75 -3.32 21.45
C ALA A 157 -6.28 -4.73 21.87
N LYS A 158 -6.36 -5.72 20.97
CA LYS A 158 -5.87 -7.09 21.22
C LYS A 158 -4.42 -7.30 20.86
N LEU A 159 -3.91 -6.57 19.88
CA LEU A 159 -2.61 -6.86 19.27
C LEU A 159 -1.44 -6.24 20.01
N GLY A 160 -1.62 -5.07 20.65
CA GLY A 160 -0.53 -4.44 21.39
C GLY A 160 0.69 -4.16 20.51
N ASP A 161 1.84 -4.74 20.87
CA ASP A 161 3.13 -4.66 20.16
C ASP A 161 3.39 -5.87 19.23
N GLU A 162 2.40 -6.72 19.00
CA GLU A 162 2.50 -7.82 18.04
C GLU A 162 2.86 -7.28 16.65
N VAL A 163 3.65 -8.01 15.87
CA VAL A 163 3.90 -7.72 14.46
C VAL A 163 3.60 -8.94 13.62
N PHE A 164 3.26 -8.74 12.34
CA PHE A 164 3.05 -9.87 11.43
C PHE A 164 4.25 -10.82 11.48
N GLY A 165 3.99 -12.12 11.60
CA GLY A 165 4.99 -13.16 11.50
C GLY A 165 5.90 -13.38 12.72
N ALA A 166 5.84 -12.54 13.75
CA ALA A 166 6.55 -12.80 15.01
C ALA A 166 5.98 -14.05 15.73
N ARG A 167 4.65 -14.18 15.76
CA ARG A 167 3.94 -15.39 16.17
C ARG A 167 3.03 -15.89 15.04
N PRO A 168 3.30 -17.05 14.42
CA PRO A 168 2.49 -17.58 13.33
C PRO A 168 0.99 -17.69 13.68
N GLY A 169 0.13 -17.08 12.86
CA GLY A 169 -1.32 -17.14 13.03
C GLY A 169 -1.89 -16.25 14.15
N ALA A 170 -1.06 -15.45 14.84
CA ALA A 170 -1.50 -14.65 15.98
C ALA A 170 -2.49 -13.55 15.58
N LEU A 171 -2.33 -12.93 14.40
CA LEU A 171 -3.21 -11.86 13.95
C LEU A 171 -4.58 -12.40 13.56
N PHE A 172 -4.61 -13.54 12.87
CA PHE A 172 -5.87 -14.21 12.54
C PHE A 172 -6.59 -14.74 13.79
N ALA A 173 -5.83 -15.26 14.77
CA ALA A 173 -6.38 -15.66 16.06
C ALA A 173 -6.97 -14.47 16.83
N ALA A 174 -6.27 -13.33 16.86
CA ALA A 174 -6.76 -12.11 17.50
C ALA A 174 -8.03 -11.59 16.84
N LEU A 175 -8.11 -11.59 15.50
CA LEU A 175 -9.32 -11.26 14.76
C LEU A 175 -10.49 -12.16 15.19
N ASN A 176 -10.28 -13.47 15.28
CA ASN A 176 -11.32 -14.40 15.71
C ASN A 176 -11.79 -14.17 17.15
N LEU A 177 -10.90 -13.79 18.07
CA LEU A 177 -11.28 -13.39 19.43
C LEU A 177 -12.16 -12.14 19.41
N VAL A 178 -11.84 -11.15 18.58
CA VAL A 178 -12.66 -9.94 18.43
C VAL A 178 -14.03 -10.28 17.85
N LEU A 179 -14.11 -11.18 16.87
CA LEU A 179 -15.40 -11.62 16.32
C LEU A 179 -16.25 -12.32 17.39
N ASP A 180 -15.66 -13.23 18.16
CA ASP A 180 -16.35 -13.93 19.25
C ASP A 180 -16.90 -12.96 20.31
N GLU A 181 -16.09 -11.96 20.73
CA GLU A 181 -16.50 -10.93 21.70
C GLU A 181 -17.63 -10.04 21.18
N ARG A 182 -17.77 -9.89 19.86
CA ARG A 182 -18.88 -9.19 19.20
C ARG A 182 -20.12 -10.06 19.02
N GLY A 183 -20.08 -11.33 19.46
CA GLY A 183 -21.14 -12.30 19.25
C GLY A 183 -21.23 -12.83 17.82
N GLU A 184 -20.18 -12.63 17.02
CA GLU A 184 -20.06 -13.16 15.67
C GLU A 184 -19.37 -14.54 15.71
N ALA A 185 -19.74 -15.43 14.78
CA ALA A 185 -19.10 -16.73 14.70
C ALA A 185 -17.62 -16.58 14.29
N PRO A 186 -16.67 -17.19 15.03
CA PRO A 186 -15.27 -17.22 14.61
C PRO A 186 -15.10 -17.85 13.23
N LEU A 187 -14.17 -17.32 12.46
CA LEU A 187 -13.82 -17.80 11.13
C LEU A 187 -12.90 -19.02 11.25
N PRO A 188 -13.31 -20.20 10.77
CA PRO A 188 -12.43 -21.37 10.77
C PRO A 188 -11.22 -21.14 9.84
N ALA A 189 -10.15 -21.89 10.04
CA ALA A 189 -8.99 -21.87 9.14
C ALA A 189 -9.30 -22.61 7.82
N LYS A 190 -10.19 -22.03 7.01
CA LYS A 190 -10.65 -22.58 5.73
C LYS A 190 -10.73 -21.49 4.66
N ARG A 191 -10.68 -21.90 3.40
CA ARG A 191 -10.88 -21.07 2.20
C ARG A 191 -12.16 -20.26 2.25
N SER A 192 -13.26 -20.87 2.74
CA SER A 192 -14.52 -20.16 2.94
C SER A 192 -14.42 -18.94 3.87
N SER A 193 -13.46 -18.93 4.79
CA SER A 193 -13.20 -17.78 5.65
C SER A 193 -12.45 -16.66 4.93
N LEU A 194 -11.63 -17.00 3.92
CA LEU A 194 -11.00 -16.00 3.06
C LEU A 194 -12.05 -15.29 2.22
N ASP A 195 -13.02 -16.03 1.68
CA ASP A 195 -14.15 -15.44 0.95
C ASP A 195 -14.99 -14.53 1.87
N ALA A 196 -15.24 -14.96 3.11
CA ALA A 196 -15.96 -14.16 4.09
C ALA A 196 -15.21 -12.87 4.48
N LEU A 197 -13.88 -12.95 4.63
CA LEU A 197 -13.05 -11.77 4.88
C LEU A 197 -12.98 -10.84 3.67
N GLU A 198 -12.83 -11.37 2.46
CA GLU A 198 -12.85 -10.58 1.22
C GLU A 198 -14.18 -9.84 1.08
N ALA A 199 -15.31 -10.50 1.34
CA ALA A 199 -16.63 -9.87 1.31
C ALA A 199 -16.79 -8.77 2.37
N ARG A 200 -16.18 -8.93 3.55
CA ARG A 200 -16.26 -7.95 4.65
C ARG A 200 -15.33 -6.76 4.47
N LEU A 201 -14.12 -6.99 3.98
CA LEU A 201 -13.07 -5.98 3.82
C LEU A 201 -13.08 -5.34 2.43
N GLY A 202 -13.80 -5.93 1.48
CA GLY A 202 -13.90 -5.46 0.11
C GLY A 202 -14.74 -4.20 -0.02
N VAL A 203 -14.42 -3.40 -1.02
CA VAL A 203 -15.23 -2.28 -1.48
C VAL A 203 -15.63 -2.52 -2.93
N ASP A 204 -16.95 -2.57 -3.19
CA ASP A 204 -17.53 -2.76 -4.52
C ASP A 204 -17.72 -1.41 -5.23
N GLN A 205 -16.62 -0.70 -5.41
CA GLN A 205 -16.58 0.55 -6.17
C GLN A 205 -15.48 0.45 -7.24
N PRO A 206 -15.82 0.57 -8.54
CA PRO A 206 -14.83 0.48 -9.60
C PRO A 206 -13.96 1.75 -9.66
N GLY A 207 -12.70 1.57 -10.06
CA GLY A 207 -11.77 2.68 -10.34
C GLY A 207 -11.28 3.47 -9.12
N VAL A 208 -11.47 2.98 -7.90
CA VAL A 208 -10.93 3.57 -6.65
C VAL A 208 -9.91 2.65 -5.98
N LEU A 209 -9.02 3.21 -5.17
CA LEU A 209 -8.18 2.43 -4.27
C LEU A 209 -9.06 1.89 -3.13
N ARG A 210 -9.13 0.58 -2.99
CA ARG A 210 -9.99 -0.13 -2.02
C ARG A 210 -9.22 -0.31 -0.72
N TRP A 211 -9.10 0.78 0.03
CA TRP A 211 -8.28 0.85 1.23
C TRP A 211 -8.78 -0.09 2.31
N ILE A 212 -7.92 -1.01 2.74
CA ILE A 212 -8.15 -1.87 3.90
C ILE A 212 -7.29 -1.31 5.04
N PRO A 213 -7.84 -1.09 6.23
CA PRO A 213 -7.04 -0.65 7.36
C PRO A 213 -5.85 -1.59 7.63
N PRO A 214 -4.65 -1.06 8.00
CA PRO A 214 -3.43 -1.84 8.05
C PRO A 214 -3.51 -3.09 8.94
N ARG A 215 -4.19 -3.02 10.08
CA ARG A 215 -4.23 -4.13 11.03
C ARG A 215 -5.11 -5.26 10.50
N LEU A 216 -6.26 -4.93 9.91
CA LEU A 216 -7.10 -5.89 9.18
C LEU A 216 -6.42 -6.45 7.93
N PHE A 217 -5.63 -5.66 7.21
CA PHE A 217 -4.86 -6.13 6.06
C PHE A 217 -3.81 -7.18 6.47
N GLN A 218 -3.05 -6.93 7.54
CA GLN A 218 -2.08 -7.88 8.06
C GLN A 218 -2.76 -9.14 8.64
N ALA A 219 -3.92 -9.00 9.28
CA ALA A 219 -4.72 -10.15 9.72
C ALA A 219 -5.25 -10.99 8.55
N LEU A 220 -5.61 -10.37 7.42
CA LEU A 220 -5.96 -11.06 6.18
C LEU A 220 -4.76 -11.82 5.60
N CYS A 221 -3.56 -11.20 5.58
CA CYS A 221 -2.33 -11.89 5.17
C CYS A 221 -2.07 -13.13 6.05
N ASP A 222 -2.23 -12.99 7.35
CA ASP A 222 -2.02 -14.09 8.31
C ASP A 222 -3.08 -15.18 8.16
N ALA A 223 -4.35 -14.82 7.91
CA ALA A 223 -5.43 -15.77 7.64
C ALA A 223 -5.13 -16.67 6.44
N VAL A 224 -4.64 -16.09 5.33
CA VAL A 224 -4.24 -16.86 4.14
C VAL A 224 -3.10 -17.82 4.48
N ALA A 225 -2.07 -17.37 5.19
CA ALA A 225 -0.95 -18.22 5.60
C ALA A 225 -1.41 -19.38 6.51
N VAL A 226 -2.35 -19.11 7.42
CA VAL A 226 -2.97 -20.14 8.27
C VAL A 226 -3.80 -21.13 7.44
N VAL A 227 -4.58 -20.68 6.45
CA VAL A 227 -5.34 -21.58 5.55
C VAL A 227 -4.40 -22.47 4.73
N ILE A 228 -3.28 -21.94 4.24
CA ILE A 228 -2.24 -22.74 3.57
C ILE A 228 -1.71 -23.83 4.49
N ALA A 229 -1.40 -23.49 5.74
CA ALA A 229 -0.83 -24.43 6.70
C ALA A 229 -1.84 -25.52 7.13
N THR A 230 -3.10 -25.15 7.28
CA THR A 230 -4.13 -25.99 7.90
C THR A 230 -4.98 -26.76 6.88
N GLU A 231 -5.65 -26.07 5.96
CA GLU A 231 -6.53 -26.72 4.98
C GLU A 231 -5.74 -27.35 3.84
N LEU A 232 -4.74 -26.64 3.30
CA LEU A 232 -3.90 -27.18 2.22
C LEU A 232 -2.79 -28.12 2.74
N GLY A 233 -2.57 -28.16 4.06
CA GLY A 233 -1.61 -29.05 4.72
C GLY A 233 -0.17 -28.81 4.27
N ARG A 234 0.20 -27.57 3.94
CA ARG A 234 1.57 -27.21 3.53
C ARG A 234 2.37 -26.73 4.73
N GLU A 235 3.69 -26.87 4.66
CA GLU A 235 4.57 -26.24 5.64
C GLU A 235 4.74 -24.76 5.29
N VAL A 236 4.50 -23.87 6.25
CA VAL A 236 4.57 -22.42 6.08
C VAL A 236 5.50 -21.83 7.14
N GLN A 237 6.32 -20.86 6.76
CA GLN A 237 7.14 -20.10 7.71
C GLN A 237 6.97 -18.61 7.43
N TRP A 238 6.67 -17.87 8.48
CA TRP A 238 6.42 -16.44 8.43
C TRP A 238 7.74 -15.68 8.56
N ALA A 239 7.87 -14.57 7.84
CA ALA A 239 8.90 -13.58 8.09
C ALA A 239 8.30 -12.46 8.94
N ALA A 240 9.00 -12.08 10.01
CA ALA A 240 8.55 -11.00 10.88
C ALA A 240 8.63 -9.65 10.16
N SER A 241 7.57 -8.85 10.27
CA SER A 241 7.46 -7.49 9.73
C SER A 241 7.93 -6.45 10.74
N GLU A 242 9.16 -6.58 11.22
CA GLU A 242 9.78 -5.61 12.12
C GLU A 242 10.13 -4.30 11.38
N LEU A 243 10.20 -3.19 12.12
CA LEU A 243 10.70 -1.91 11.61
C LEU A 243 12.20 -2.04 11.31
N GLU A 244 12.61 -1.53 10.15
CA GLU A 244 14.00 -1.37 9.79
C GLU A 244 14.56 -0.01 10.25
N ASP A 245 15.87 0.19 10.09
CA ASP A 245 16.59 1.42 10.47
C ASP A 245 16.07 2.67 9.73
N ASP A 246 15.39 2.48 8.59
CA ASP A 246 14.76 3.56 7.82
C ASP A 246 13.35 3.94 8.32
N GLY A 247 12.87 3.25 9.37
CA GLY A 247 11.54 3.45 9.95
C GLY A 247 10.41 2.79 9.19
N LEU A 248 10.70 1.96 8.17
CA LEU A 248 9.70 1.21 7.42
C LEU A 248 9.64 -0.25 7.88
N ALA A 249 8.44 -0.81 7.94
CA ALA A 249 8.25 -2.23 8.21
C ALA A 249 8.38 -3.06 6.93
N ARG A 250 8.97 -4.25 7.06
CA ARG A 250 8.98 -5.22 5.96
C ARG A 250 7.56 -5.67 5.61
N PRO A 251 7.19 -5.77 4.33
CA PRO A 251 5.87 -6.23 3.95
C PRO A 251 5.63 -7.69 4.34
N PRO A 252 4.38 -8.09 4.66
CA PRO A 252 4.03 -9.48 4.98
C PRO A 252 4.55 -10.46 3.93
N LEU A 253 5.39 -11.38 4.38
CA LEU A 253 6.07 -12.38 3.56
C LEU A 253 6.01 -13.74 4.28
N VAL A 254 5.69 -14.78 3.52
CA VAL A 254 5.81 -16.16 4.00
C VAL A 254 6.62 -16.99 3.01
N ARG A 255 7.21 -18.08 3.48
CA ARG A 255 7.71 -19.14 2.61
C ARG A 255 6.87 -20.40 2.79
N VAL A 256 6.53 -21.04 1.68
CA VAL A 256 5.67 -22.23 1.65
C VAL A 256 6.44 -23.38 1.03
N ARG A 257 6.29 -24.58 1.59
CA ARG A 257 6.87 -25.82 1.02
C ARG A 257 5.91 -26.42 0.00
N ASN A 258 6.27 -26.34 -1.28
CA ASN A 258 5.57 -27.00 -2.38
C ASN A 258 6.58 -27.71 -3.30
N GLY A 259 7.08 -28.86 -2.85
CA GLY A 259 8.29 -29.49 -3.41
C GLY A 259 9.55 -28.80 -2.91
N GLU A 260 9.77 -27.56 -3.34
CA GLU A 260 10.83 -26.65 -2.87
C GLU A 260 10.26 -25.53 -1.97
N TRP A 261 11.15 -24.73 -1.37
CA TRP A 261 10.74 -23.53 -0.64
C TRP A 261 10.47 -22.39 -1.63
N LEU A 262 9.24 -21.90 -1.62
CA LEU A 262 8.81 -20.76 -2.44
C LEU A 262 8.56 -19.57 -1.53
N HIS A 263 9.15 -18.42 -1.87
CA HIS A 263 8.78 -17.15 -1.24
C HIS A 263 7.47 -16.67 -1.82
N LEU A 264 6.46 -16.49 -0.96
CA LEU A 264 5.16 -15.95 -1.30
C LEU A 264 5.05 -14.55 -0.69
N PRO A 265 5.27 -13.47 -1.48
CA PRO A 265 5.17 -12.08 -1.00
C PRO A 265 3.71 -11.70 -0.82
N ILE A 266 3.07 -12.29 0.19
CA ILE A 266 1.63 -12.29 0.36
C ILE A 266 1.03 -10.90 0.47
N GLY A 267 1.72 -9.97 1.16
CA GLY A 267 1.30 -8.58 1.22
C GLY A 267 1.20 -7.95 -0.18
N LEU A 268 2.17 -8.20 -1.07
CA LEU A 268 2.12 -7.66 -2.42
C LEU A 268 1.00 -8.29 -3.26
N HIS A 269 0.78 -9.59 -3.13
CA HIS A 269 -0.32 -10.26 -3.82
C HIS A 269 -1.68 -9.71 -3.36
N LEU A 270 -1.92 -9.65 -2.05
CA LEU A 270 -3.17 -9.13 -1.51
C LEU A 270 -3.34 -7.63 -1.74
N LEU A 271 -2.28 -6.84 -1.77
CA LEU A 271 -2.36 -5.43 -2.21
C LEU A 271 -2.93 -5.35 -3.62
N ARG A 272 -2.34 -6.10 -4.57
CA ARG A 272 -2.78 -6.09 -5.97
C ARG A 272 -4.21 -6.59 -6.10
N TRP A 273 -4.59 -7.55 -5.27
CA TRP A 273 -5.88 -8.22 -5.37
C TRP A 273 -7.02 -7.49 -4.69
N CYS A 274 -6.77 -6.91 -3.52
CA CYS A 274 -7.78 -6.39 -2.61
C CYS A 274 -7.76 -4.87 -2.50
N VAL A 275 -6.61 -4.22 -2.73
CA VAL A 275 -6.43 -2.78 -2.53
C VAL A 275 -6.38 -2.01 -3.84
N MET A 276 -5.71 -2.55 -4.87
CA MET A 276 -5.64 -1.89 -6.17
C MET A 276 -7.01 -1.77 -6.84
N PRO A 277 -7.24 -0.76 -7.69
CA PRO A 277 -8.53 -0.54 -8.32
C PRO A 277 -8.90 -1.69 -9.27
N ARG A 278 -10.19 -2.04 -9.29
CA ARG A 278 -10.77 -2.95 -10.28
C ARG A 278 -11.58 -2.17 -11.30
N GLN A 279 -11.60 -2.61 -12.56
CA GLN A 279 -12.53 -2.09 -13.55
C GLN A 279 -13.93 -2.70 -13.36
N ALA A 280 -14.97 -2.01 -13.82
CA ALA A 280 -16.36 -2.44 -13.59
C ALA A 280 -16.71 -3.78 -14.25
N ASP A 281 -16.00 -4.16 -15.30
CA ASP A 281 -16.14 -5.39 -16.08
C ASP A 281 -15.03 -6.41 -15.80
N GLU A 282 -14.13 -6.11 -14.87
CA GLU A 282 -13.01 -6.99 -14.52
C GLU A 282 -13.50 -8.16 -13.65
N GLN A 283 -13.37 -9.37 -14.18
CA GLN A 283 -13.56 -10.58 -13.40
C GLN A 283 -12.25 -10.96 -12.72
N VAL A 284 -12.24 -10.86 -11.40
CA VAL A 284 -11.10 -11.22 -10.56
C VAL A 284 -11.50 -12.43 -9.72
N PRO A 285 -10.71 -13.53 -9.72
CA PRO A 285 -10.97 -14.68 -8.84
C PRO A 285 -11.04 -14.26 -7.37
N SER A 286 -11.70 -15.02 -6.51
CA SER A 286 -11.62 -14.78 -5.06
C SER A 286 -10.21 -15.08 -4.54
N ILE A 287 -9.87 -14.60 -3.34
CA ILE A 287 -8.61 -14.95 -2.68
C ILE A 287 -8.48 -16.48 -2.53
N ALA A 288 -9.59 -17.18 -2.26
CA ALA A 288 -9.60 -18.63 -2.12
C ALA A 288 -9.36 -19.36 -3.47
N GLU A 289 -9.90 -18.82 -4.56
CA GLU A 289 -9.66 -19.31 -5.92
C GLU A 289 -8.21 -19.09 -6.33
N TRP A 290 -7.69 -17.87 -6.17
CA TRP A 290 -6.27 -17.55 -6.41
C TRP A 290 -5.34 -18.49 -5.63
N LEU A 291 -5.64 -18.71 -4.35
CA LEU A 291 -4.84 -19.60 -3.51
C LEU A 291 -4.85 -21.05 -4.02
N THR A 292 -5.99 -21.48 -4.56
CA THR A 292 -6.13 -22.80 -5.17
C THR A 292 -5.35 -22.88 -6.48
N ASP A 293 -5.30 -21.84 -7.28
CA ASP A 293 -4.52 -21.85 -8.52
C ASP A 293 -3.00 -21.87 -8.26
N GLU A 294 -2.53 -21.10 -7.27
CA GLU A 294 -1.10 -21.01 -6.93
C GLU A 294 -0.56 -22.26 -6.22
N LEU A 295 -1.35 -22.87 -5.33
CA LEU A 295 -0.88 -23.92 -4.41
C LEU A 295 -1.76 -25.18 -4.42
N GLY A 296 -2.89 -25.13 -5.11
CA GLY A 296 -3.91 -26.18 -5.20
C GLY A 296 -3.77 -27.04 -6.45
N ALA A 297 -2.65 -27.74 -6.54
CA ALA A 297 -2.63 -29.08 -7.14
C ALA A 297 -1.56 -29.93 -6.45
N ARG A 298 -1.87 -31.22 -6.26
CA ARG A 298 -0.89 -32.30 -6.08
C ARG A 298 -0.80 -33.07 -7.37
#